data_AF-A0A8S1J5V9-F1
#
_entry.id   AF-A0A8S1J5V9-F1
#
_cell.length_a   1.000
_cell.length_b   1.000
_cell.length_c   1.000
_cell.angle_alpha   90.00
_cell.angle_beta   90.00
_cell.angle_gamma   90.00
#
_symmetry.space_group_name_H-M   'P 1'
#
loop_
_entity.id
_entity.type
_entity.pdbx_description
1 polymer ?
#
loop_
_entity_poly.entity_id
_entity_poly.type
_entity_poly.pdbx_seq_one_letter_code
_entity_poly.pdbx_strand_id
1 'polypeptide(L)'
;MQWVADAVSSLFSSGEAQAECQRAEREGLQRDGVLTKEQLRKFFAAGYKMFDSEDVKANLKEAARKRQDVGFVVTELQKEIFDSLGIDGKYGISFLGKIREKYGDDADFMNELMTFVDREELALDEAELPDDKLAKKLEMRQLAMQQMTSMREQLRHMSPEEQVQFMRGQSAMIKEMNVQHKEMFEKAEAMSPEERKKFIEEQMAVVKKRFGEFKAGASIPPSCSGHGHPSARVEPSMGSAMSTEEQMNFFRSLSKAKQ
;
A
#
# COMPACT_ATOMS: atom_id res chain seq x y z
N MET A 1 1.75 3.52 27.03
CA MET A 1 2.84 2.60 26.64
C MET A 1 4.15 3.35 26.80
N GLN A 2 4.88 3.18 27.92
CA GLN A 2 6.05 4.02 28.23
C GLN A 2 7.13 3.96 27.14
N TRP A 3 7.37 2.75 26.60
CA TRP A 3 8.36 2.54 25.54
C TRP A 3 8.09 3.33 24.24
N VAL A 4 6.84 3.70 23.96
CA VAL A 4 6.47 4.49 22.77
C VAL A 4 7.05 5.91 22.91
N ALA A 5 6.85 6.53 24.07
CA ALA A 5 7.42 7.85 24.37
C ALA A 5 8.95 7.79 24.41
N ASP A 6 9.52 6.71 24.95
CA ASP A 6 10.98 6.53 25.01
C ASP A 6 11.59 6.35 23.60
N ALA A 7 10.93 5.56 22.73
CA ALA A 7 11.35 5.35 21.34
C ALA A 7 11.33 6.66 20.55
N VAL A 8 10.25 7.45 20.68
CA VAL A 8 10.15 8.74 20.01
C VAL A 8 11.17 9.74 20.57
N SER A 9 11.36 9.79 21.88
CA SER A 9 12.37 10.66 22.51
C SER A 9 13.78 10.37 21.99
N SER A 10 14.10 9.08 21.76
CA SER A 10 15.41 8.69 21.21
C SER A 10 15.65 9.21 19.78
N LEU A 11 14.59 9.35 18.98
CA LEU A 11 14.65 9.87 17.60
C LEU A 11 15.01 11.36 17.53
N PHE A 12 14.80 12.11 18.62
CA PHE A 12 14.99 13.56 18.70
C PHE A 12 16.13 14.00 19.63
N SER A 13 17.07 13.09 19.95
CA SER A 13 18.14 13.32 20.93
C SER A 13 18.98 14.60 20.68
N SER A 14 18.69 15.63 21.47
CA SER A 14 19.67 16.55 22.04
C SER A 14 19.19 17.01 23.43
N GLY A 15 19.85 16.54 24.49
CA GLY A 15 19.96 17.22 25.79
C GLY A 15 18.74 17.24 26.73
N GLU A 16 18.82 16.40 27.77
CA GLU A 16 18.25 16.47 29.13
C GLU A 16 17.49 17.76 29.53
N ALA A 17 16.14 17.74 29.50
CA ALA A 17 15.24 18.57 30.34
C ALA A 17 13.74 18.17 30.25
N GLN A 18 13.39 16.92 29.92
CA GLN A 18 12.14 16.67 29.18
C GLN A 18 10.88 16.29 30.00
N ALA A 19 10.95 15.94 31.28
CA ALA A 19 9.75 15.44 31.98
C ALA A 19 8.75 16.52 32.46
N GLU A 20 9.21 17.72 32.83
CA GLU A 20 8.32 18.83 33.27
C GLU A 20 7.93 19.79 32.13
N CYS A 21 8.72 19.86 31.05
CA CYS A 21 8.41 20.65 29.84
C CYS A 21 7.30 20.01 28.99
N GLN A 22 7.26 18.67 28.94
CA GLN A 22 6.25 17.87 28.20
C GLN A 22 4.80 18.11 28.65
N ARG A 23 4.57 18.62 29.87
CA ARG A 23 3.22 18.90 30.39
C ARG A 23 2.72 20.30 30.00
N ALA A 24 3.63 21.27 29.85
CA ALA A 24 3.32 22.64 29.42
C ALA A 24 3.23 22.77 27.89
N GLU A 25 3.97 21.95 27.12
CA GLU A 25 3.93 21.93 25.65
C GLU A 25 2.59 21.44 25.07
N ARG A 26 1.82 20.63 25.82
CA ARG A 26 0.51 20.13 25.37
C ARG A 26 -0.58 21.20 25.28
N GLU A 27 -0.36 22.39 25.84
CA GLU A 27 -1.33 23.51 25.73
C GLU A 27 -1.15 24.33 24.44
N GLY A 28 0.03 24.26 23.79
CA GLY A 28 0.35 24.99 22.56
C GLY A 28 0.27 24.20 21.25
N LEU A 29 -0.20 22.94 21.30
CA LEU A 29 -0.25 22.08 20.11
C LEU A 29 -1.28 22.57 19.09
N GLN A 30 -0.89 22.56 17.82
CA GLN A 30 -1.81 22.84 16.71
C GLN A 30 -2.91 21.78 16.66
N ARG A 31 -4.17 22.22 16.72
CA ARG A 31 -5.38 21.35 16.73
C ARG A 31 -6.37 21.65 15.61
N ASP A 32 -6.08 22.65 14.79
CA ASP A 32 -6.95 23.11 13.72
C ASP A 32 -6.15 23.64 12.52
N GLY A 33 -6.90 24.08 11.50
CA GLY A 33 -6.33 24.63 10.28
C GLY A 33 -5.93 23.57 9.25
N VAL A 34 -4.87 23.87 8.50
CA VAL A 34 -4.31 23.00 7.47
C VAL A 34 -2.85 22.75 7.82
N LEU A 35 -2.44 21.50 7.97
CA LEU A 35 -1.03 21.17 8.17
C LEU A 35 -0.27 21.45 6.87
N THR A 36 0.77 22.26 6.96
CA THR A 36 1.60 22.63 5.81
C THR A 36 2.37 21.42 5.27
N LYS A 37 2.75 21.47 3.98
CA LYS A 37 3.64 20.46 3.38
C LYS A 37 4.96 20.32 4.13
N GLU A 38 5.50 21.40 4.69
CA GLU A 38 6.74 21.36 5.48
C GLU A 38 6.54 20.58 6.80
N GLN A 39 5.43 20.81 7.50
CA GLN A 39 5.10 20.04 8.71
C GLN A 39 4.92 18.55 8.41
N LEU A 40 4.23 18.22 7.32
CA LEU A 40 4.05 16.84 6.88
C LEU A 40 5.36 16.18 6.46
N ARG A 41 6.27 16.91 5.79
CA ARG A 41 7.61 16.42 5.45
C ARG A 41 8.46 16.15 6.69
N LYS A 42 8.39 17.01 7.71
CA LYS A 42 9.06 16.76 9.01
C LYS A 42 8.50 15.50 9.67
N PHE A 43 7.19 15.30 9.62
CA PHE A 43 6.55 14.06 10.07
C PHE A 43 7.02 12.84 9.27
N PHE A 44 7.06 12.91 7.94
CA PHE A 44 7.55 11.80 7.11
C PHE A 44 9.01 11.46 7.43
N ALA A 45 9.87 12.47 7.54
CA ALA A 45 11.28 12.28 7.88
C ALA A 45 11.48 11.61 9.25
N ALA A 46 10.68 11.99 10.26
CA ALA A 46 10.70 11.36 11.57
C ALA A 46 10.17 9.91 11.52
N GLY A 47 9.06 9.68 10.79
CA GLY A 47 8.50 8.34 10.64
C GLY A 47 9.41 7.39 9.84
N TYR A 48 10.17 7.87 8.86
CA TYR A 48 11.19 7.04 8.20
C TYR A 48 12.24 6.53 9.19
N LYS A 49 12.76 7.41 10.07
CA LYS A 49 13.70 7.01 11.12
C LYS A 49 13.06 6.02 12.11
N MET A 50 11.80 6.21 12.43
CA MET A 50 11.03 5.30 13.28
C MET A 50 10.91 3.91 12.65
N PHE A 51 10.54 3.81 11.37
CA PHE A 51 10.40 2.52 10.68
C PHE A 51 11.75 1.81 10.45
N ASP A 52 12.84 2.57 10.29
CA ASP A 52 14.19 2.02 10.14
C ASP A 52 14.84 1.63 11.49
N SER A 53 14.24 1.98 12.62
CA SER A 53 14.77 1.68 13.95
C SER A 53 14.58 0.21 14.32
N GLU A 54 15.70 -0.48 14.60
CA GLU A 54 15.69 -1.89 15.02
C GLU A 54 14.95 -2.10 16.34
N ASP A 55 15.02 -1.14 17.27
CA ASP A 55 14.28 -1.19 18.53
C ASP A 55 12.77 -1.12 18.27
N VAL A 56 12.34 -0.25 17.36
CA VAL A 56 10.93 -0.16 16.97
C VAL A 56 10.48 -1.45 16.30
N LYS A 57 11.24 -1.99 15.34
CA LYS A 57 10.92 -3.26 14.68
C LYS A 57 10.81 -4.42 15.67
N ALA A 58 11.73 -4.52 16.62
CA ALA A 58 11.68 -5.55 17.66
C ALA A 58 10.43 -5.42 18.54
N ASN A 59 10.06 -4.19 18.90
CA ASN A 59 8.86 -3.93 19.68
C ASN A 59 7.57 -4.23 18.90
N LEU A 60 7.51 -3.91 17.60
CA LEU A 60 6.37 -4.24 16.74
C LEU A 60 6.22 -5.77 16.59
N LYS A 61 7.33 -6.50 16.39
CA LYS A 61 7.32 -7.98 16.38
C LYS A 61 6.84 -8.58 17.70
N GLU A 62 7.26 -8.03 18.84
CA GLU A 62 6.79 -8.49 20.14
C GLU A 62 5.30 -8.16 20.35
N ALA A 63 4.83 -7.01 19.87
CA ALA A 63 3.41 -6.66 19.87
C ALA A 63 2.58 -7.65 19.03
N ALA A 64 3.05 -8.00 17.83
CA ALA A 64 2.44 -9.02 16.98
C ALA A 64 2.41 -10.39 17.68
N ARG A 65 3.52 -10.79 18.32
CA ARG A 65 3.61 -12.05 19.08
C ARG A 65 2.63 -12.10 20.25
N LYS A 66 2.37 -10.94 20.88
CA LYS A 66 1.36 -10.75 21.92
C LYS A 66 -0.07 -10.59 21.38
N ARG A 67 -0.27 -10.74 20.06
CA ARG A 67 -1.56 -10.56 19.36
C ARG A 67 -2.16 -9.17 19.57
N GLN A 68 -1.31 -8.16 19.75
CA GLN A 68 -1.74 -6.78 19.75
C GLN A 68 -1.96 -6.31 18.30
N ASP A 69 -2.82 -5.32 18.12
CA ASP A 69 -2.99 -4.63 16.84
C ASP A 69 -1.73 -3.77 16.58
N VAL A 70 -0.86 -4.25 15.68
CA VAL A 70 0.40 -3.58 15.35
C VAL A 70 0.15 -2.24 14.66
N GLY A 71 -0.89 -2.15 13.82
CA GLY A 71 -1.34 -0.91 13.20
C GLY A 71 -1.74 0.14 14.24
N PHE A 72 -2.41 -0.26 15.31
CA PHE A 72 -2.70 0.62 16.43
C PHE A 72 -1.43 1.08 17.14
N VAL A 73 -0.45 0.19 17.37
CA VAL A 73 0.84 0.56 17.99
C VAL A 73 1.59 1.58 17.14
N VAL A 74 1.66 1.37 15.82
CA VAL A 74 2.25 2.33 14.87
C VAL A 74 1.51 3.66 14.90
N THR A 75 0.18 3.63 14.95
CA THR A 75 -0.63 4.86 15.06
C THR A 75 -0.30 5.64 16.34
N GLU A 76 -0.09 4.97 17.47
CA GLU A 76 0.31 5.64 18.72
C GLU A 76 1.71 6.24 18.62
N LEU A 77 2.67 5.55 17.99
CA LEU A 77 4.00 6.12 17.72
C LEU A 77 3.92 7.37 16.82
N GLN A 78 3.12 7.31 15.75
CA GLN A 78 2.91 8.44 14.86
C GLN A 78 2.26 9.65 15.55
N LYS A 79 1.36 9.43 16.52
CA LYS A 79 0.78 10.52 17.34
C LYS A 79 1.85 11.21 18.17
N GLU A 80 2.73 10.45 18.80
CA GLU A 80 3.83 11.00 19.59
C GLU A 80 4.83 11.76 18.70
N ILE A 81 5.06 11.32 17.46
CA ILE A 81 5.83 12.10 16.48
C ILE A 81 5.14 13.44 16.20
N PHE A 82 3.83 13.46 15.94
CA PHE A 82 3.10 14.71 15.74
C PHE A 82 3.18 15.63 16.95
N ASP A 83 2.97 15.09 18.16
CA ASP A 83 3.06 15.86 19.41
C ASP A 83 4.45 16.50 19.54
N SER A 84 5.52 15.77 19.24
CA SER A 84 6.90 16.28 19.24
C SER A 84 7.16 17.38 18.19
N LEU A 85 6.34 17.45 17.14
CA LEU A 85 6.39 18.49 16.10
C LEU A 85 5.48 19.68 16.40
N GLY A 86 4.90 19.75 17.61
CA GLY A 86 3.99 20.83 18.01
C GLY A 86 2.58 20.69 17.43
N ILE A 87 2.19 19.51 16.97
CA ILE A 87 0.88 19.22 16.38
C ILE A 87 0.17 18.19 17.26
N ASP A 88 -1.09 18.43 17.61
CA ASP A 88 -1.84 17.44 18.39
C ASP A 88 -1.92 16.12 17.63
N GLY A 89 -1.43 15.04 18.21
CA GLY A 89 -1.25 13.78 17.52
C GLY A 89 -2.56 13.21 16.98
N LYS A 90 -3.69 13.37 17.69
CA LYS A 90 -4.99 12.94 17.19
C LYS A 90 -5.43 13.78 15.99
N TYR A 91 -5.22 15.09 16.08
CA TYR A 91 -5.49 15.98 14.97
C TYR A 91 -4.60 15.64 13.76
N GLY A 92 -3.30 15.44 13.95
CA GLY A 92 -2.34 15.07 12.91
C GLY A 92 -2.71 13.79 12.17
N ILE A 93 -3.00 12.71 12.91
CA ILE A 93 -3.49 11.45 12.32
C ILE A 93 -4.78 11.67 11.52
N SER A 94 -5.74 12.43 12.07
CA SER A 94 -6.99 12.73 11.35
C SER A 94 -6.75 13.56 10.07
N PHE A 95 -5.69 14.37 10.06
CA PHE A 95 -5.34 15.23 8.93
C PHE A 95 -4.72 14.42 7.78
N LEU A 96 -4.03 13.30 8.05
CA LEU A 96 -3.48 12.44 6.99
C LEU A 96 -4.53 12.04 5.96
N GLY A 97 -5.75 11.73 6.40
CA GLY A 97 -6.89 11.41 5.51
C GLY A 97 -7.39 12.59 4.66
N LYS A 98 -6.97 13.82 4.96
CA LYS A 98 -7.33 15.06 4.24
C LYS A 98 -6.25 15.50 3.26
N ILE A 99 -5.07 14.87 3.26
CA ILE A 99 -3.93 15.29 2.41
C ILE A 99 -4.34 15.34 0.94
N ARG A 100 -5.04 14.31 0.43
CA ARG A 100 -5.47 14.28 -0.97
C ARG A 100 -6.43 15.42 -1.33
N GLU A 101 -7.30 15.82 -0.40
CA GLU A 101 -8.21 16.94 -0.61
C GLU A 101 -7.46 18.26 -0.72
N LYS A 102 -6.38 18.43 0.06
CA LYS A 102 -5.64 19.69 0.15
C LYS A 102 -4.47 19.81 -0.82
N TYR A 103 -3.85 18.70 -1.19
CA TYR A 103 -2.58 18.65 -1.93
C TYR A 103 -2.58 17.62 -3.07
N GLY A 104 -3.74 17.08 -3.45
CA GLY A 104 -3.84 16.02 -4.45
C GLY A 104 -3.43 16.41 -5.88
N ASP A 105 -3.28 17.71 -6.15
CA ASP A 105 -2.80 18.28 -7.40
C ASP A 105 -1.26 18.34 -7.48
N ASP A 106 -0.56 18.23 -6.35
CA ASP A 106 0.90 18.22 -6.26
C ASP A 106 1.42 16.78 -6.37
N ALA A 107 1.75 16.35 -7.59
CA ALA A 107 2.22 14.99 -7.86
C ALA A 107 3.48 14.61 -7.08
N ASP A 108 4.42 15.55 -6.89
CA ASP A 108 5.66 15.29 -6.16
C ASP A 108 5.39 15.06 -4.68
N PHE A 109 4.54 15.90 -4.08
CA PHE A 109 4.14 15.72 -2.69
C PHE A 109 3.31 14.44 -2.48
N MET A 110 2.44 14.09 -3.43
CA MET A 110 1.70 12.83 -3.38
C MET A 110 2.62 11.61 -3.49
N ASN A 111 3.72 11.69 -4.27
CA ASN A 111 4.73 10.64 -4.32
C ASN A 111 5.48 10.48 -2.98
N GLU A 112 5.77 11.58 -2.27
CA GLU A 112 6.34 11.54 -0.93
C GLU A 112 5.39 10.84 0.06
N LEU A 113 4.09 11.16 0.02
CA LEU A 113 3.08 10.49 0.85
C LEU A 113 2.99 8.99 0.54
N MET A 114 2.97 8.61 -0.74
CA MET A 114 2.91 7.19 -1.12
C MET A 114 4.16 6.44 -0.66
N THR A 115 5.33 7.06 -0.74
CA THR A 115 6.58 6.49 -0.22
C THR A 115 6.51 6.28 1.30
N PHE A 116 5.89 7.21 2.02
CA PHE A 116 5.65 7.08 3.46
C PHE A 116 4.73 5.91 3.79
N VAL A 117 3.59 5.81 3.11
CA VAL A 117 2.64 4.70 3.29
C VAL A 117 3.27 3.37 2.92
N ASP A 118 4.06 3.32 1.84
CA ASP A 118 4.78 2.11 1.41
C ASP A 118 5.77 1.59 2.45
N ARG A 119 6.40 2.50 3.20
CA ARG A 119 7.32 2.21 4.31
C ARG A 119 6.57 1.74 5.55
N GLU A 120 5.44 2.36 5.86
CA GLU A 120 4.56 1.94 6.95
C GLU A 120 4.04 0.52 6.71
N GLU A 121 3.51 0.23 5.51
CA GLU A 121 3.04 -1.11 5.16
C GLU A 121 4.15 -2.15 5.28
N LEU A 122 5.36 -1.83 4.84
CA LEU A 122 6.50 -2.73 4.97
C LEU A 122 6.85 -3.00 6.44
N ALA A 123 6.82 -1.99 7.30
CA ALA A 123 7.10 -2.16 8.73
C ALA A 123 6.03 -3.04 9.42
N LEU A 124 4.77 -2.93 9.01
CA LEU A 124 3.69 -3.81 9.46
C LEU A 124 3.89 -5.25 8.97
N ASP A 125 4.21 -5.43 7.68
CA ASP A 125 4.51 -6.75 7.11
C ASP A 125 5.69 -7.42 7.83
N GLU A 126 6.77 -6.69 8.09
CA GLU A 126 7.95 -7.18 8.81
C GLU A 126 7.63 -7.60 10.25
N ALA A 127 6.61 -6.99 10.86
CA ALA A 127 6.17 -7.32 12.21
C ALA A 127 5.22 -8.52 12.25
N GLU A 128 4.32 -8.63 11.28
CA GLU A 128 3.20 -9.59 11.30
C GLU A 128 3.45 -10.86 10.49
N LEU A 129 4.23 -10.78 9.40
CA LEU A 129 4.45 -11.91 8.50
C LEU A 129 5.65 -12.75 8.93
N PRO A 130 5.53 -14.09 8.88
CA PRO A 130 6.68 -14.98 8.89
C PRO A 130 7.62 -14.69 7.72
N ASP A 131 8.92 -14.94 7.92
CA ASP A 131 9.98 -14.63 6.95
C ASP A 131 9.72 -15.20 5.54
N ASP A 132 9.15 -16.41 5.43
CA ASP A 132 8.86 -17.04 4.14
C ASP A 132 7.72 -16.32 3.38
N LYS A 133 6.74 -15.80 4.10
CA LYS A 133 5.63 -15.01 3.53
C LYS A 133 6.09 -13.60 3.19
N LEU A 134 6.90 -13.00 4.05
CA LEU A 134 7.50 -11.69 3.80
C LEU A 134 8.37 -11.73 2.54
N ALA A 135 9.26 -12.73 2.41
CA ALA A 135 10.12 -12.90 1.24
C ALA A 135 9.31 -13.01 -0.06
N LYS A 136 8.22 -13.80 -0.05
CA LYS A 136 7.31 -13.89 -1.20
C LYS A 136 6.63 -12.57 -1.51
N LYS A 137 6.15 -11.84 -0.49
CA LYS A 137 5.50 -10.53 -0.69
C LYS A 137 6.48 -9.51 -1.29
N LEU A 138 7.73 -9.50 -0.81
CA LEU A 138 8.79 -8.65 -1.36
C LEU A 138 9.16 -9.01 -2.79
N GLU A 139 9.27 -10.30 -3.12
CA GLU A 139 9.50 -10.77 -4.48
C GLU A 139 8.39 -10.32 -5.43
N MET A 140 7.12 -10.48 -5.03
CA MET A 140 5.98 -9.99 -5.81
C MET A 140 6.01 -8.47 -6.01
N ARG A 141 6.37 -7.71 -4.96
CA ARG A 141 6.50 -6.25 -5.04
C ARG A 141 7.60 -5.84 -6.02
N GLN A 142 8.74 -6.53 -5.97
CA GLN A 142 9.86 -6.30 -6.89
C GLN A 142 9.48 -6.62 -8.34
N LEU A 143 8.78 -7.74 -8.56
CA LEU A 143 8.32 -8.12 -9.90
C LEU A 143 7.31 -7.09 -10.46
N ALA A 144 6.37 -6.63 -9.63
CA ALA A 144 5.42 -5.59 -10.03
C ALA A 144 6.13 -4.28 -10.40
N MET A 145 7.14 -3.86 -9.62
CA MET A 145 7.95 -2.68 -9.92
C MET A 145 8.73 -2.82 -11.24
N GLN A 146 9.31 -4.00 -11.49
CA GLN A 146 9.99 -4.30 -12.75
C GLN A 146 9.03 -4.25 -13.94
N GLN A 147 7.83 -4.82 -13.80
CA GLN A 147 6.80 -4.78 -14.82
C GLN A 147 6.36 -3.34 -15.12
N MET A 148 6.12 -2.52 -14.10
CA MET A 148 5.78 -1.09 -14.26
C MET A 148 6.91 -0.30 -14.94
N THR A 149 8.16 -0.61 -14.63
CA THR A 149 9.34 0.02 -15.25
C THR A 149 9.45 -0.38 -16.72
N SER A 150 9.32 -1.66 -17.03
CA SER A 150 9.29 -2.16 -18.41
C SER A 150 8.15 -1.57 -19.22
N MET A 151 6.97 -1.44 -18.61
CA MET A 151 5.81 -0.81 -19.25
C MET A 151 6.09 0.66 -19.56
N ARG A 152 6.67 1.40 -18.61
CA ARG A 152 7.07 2.80 -18.83
C ARG A 152 8.09 2.92 -19.96
N GLU A 153 9.07 2.01 -20.02
CA GLU A 153 10.05 1.96 -21.11
C GLU A 153 9.37 1.80 -22.47
N GLN A 154 8.45 0.84 -22.59
CA GLN A 154 7.73 0.58 -23.83
C GLN A 154 6.91 1.80 -24.28
N LEU A 155 6.23 2.46 -23.34
CA LEU A 155 5.43 3.66 -23.64
C LEU A 155 6.26 4.83 -24.16
N ARG A 156 7.54 4.97 -23.74
CA ARG A 156 8.40 6.09 -24.19
C ARG A 156 8.66 6.09 -25.69
N HIS A 157 8.56 4.94 -26.34
CA HIS A 157 8.83 4.77 -27.77
C HIS A 157 7.54 4.75 -28.62
N MET A 158 6.38 4.97 -28.00
CA MET A 158 5.07 4.93 -28.64
C MET A 158 4.50 6.35 -28.81
N SER A 159 3.77 6.58 -29.89
CA SER A 159 2.92 7.78 -30.04
C SER A 159 1.79 7.81 -29.00
N PRO A 160 1.21 8.97 -28.68
CA PRO A 160 0.10 9.07 -27.74
C PRO A 160 -1.08 8.15 -28.07
N GLU A 161 -1.43 8.00 -29.36
CA GLU A 161 -2.49 7.10 -29.81
C GLU A 161 -2.14 5.62 -29.55
N GLU A 162 -0.91 5.23 -29.82
CA GLU A 162 -0.41 3.87 -29.56
C GLU A 162 -0.33 3.58 -28.05
N GLN A 163 0.08 4.56 -27.23
CA GLN A 163 0.07 4.43 -25.77
C GLN A 163 -1.34 4.17 -25.23
N VAL A 164 -2.34 4.91 -25.73
CA VAL A 164 -3.75 4.70 -25.32
C VAL A 164 -4.25 3.31 -25.73
N GLN A 165 -3.94 2.86 -26.95
CA GLN A 165 -4.33 1.52 -27.40
C GLN A 165 -3.65 0.42 -26.59
N PHE A 166 -2.35 0.56 -26.34
CA PHE A 166 -1.55 -0.36 -25.53
C PHE A 166 -2.12 -0.48 -24.10
N MET A 167 -2.38 0.65 -23.44
CA MET A 167 -2.93 0.67 -22.08
C MET A 167 -4.34 0.08 -22.02
N ARG A 168 -5.19 0.33 -23.03
CA ARG A 168 -6.52 -0.30 -23.13
C ARG A 168 -6.42 -1.82 -23.31
N GLY A 169 -5.51 -2.29 -24.17
CA GLY A 169 -5.27 -3.72 -24.38
C GLY A 169 -4.81 -4.43 -23.09
N GLN A 170 -3.86 -3.84 -22.37
CA GLN A 170 -3.45 -4.35 -21.06
C GLN A 170 -4.60 -4.37 -20.05
N SER A 171 -5.38 -3.29 -19.97
CA SER A 171 -6.50 -3.20 -19.03
C SER A 171 -7.55 -4.29 -19.31
N ALA A 172 -7.85 -4.57 -20.59
CA ALA A 172 -8.75 -5.64 -20.98
C ALA A 172 -8.21 -7.03 -20.60
N MET A 173 -6.91 -7.28 -20.83
CA MET A 173 -6.27 -8.54 -20.46
C MET A 173 -6.31 -8.78 -18.95
N ILE A 174 -6.04 -7.77 -18.13
CA ILE A 174 -6.10 -7.88 -16.66
C ILE A 174 -7.53 -8.17 -16.21
N LYS A 175 -8.53 -7.50 -16.80
CA LYS A 175 -9.94 -7.76 -16.49
C LYS A 175 -10.34 -9.19 -16.83
N GLU A 176 -9.95 -9.69 -17.99
CA GLU A 176 -10.21 -11.07 -18.40
C GLU A 176 -9.55 -12.07 -17.44
N MET A 177 -8.28 -11.83 -17.06
CA MET A 177 -7.57 -12.68 -16.10
C MET A 177 -8.25 -12.69 -14.73
N ASN A 178 -8.77 -11.55 -14.26
CA ASN A 178 -9.51 -11.45 -12.99
C ASN A 178 -10.84 -12.20 -13.03
N VAL A 179 -11.57 -12.13 -14.15
CA VAL A 179 -12.80 -12.92 -14.36
C VAL A 179 -12.46 -14.41 -14.33
N GLN A 180 -11.43 -14.83 -15.05
CA GLN A 180 -10.99 -16.23 -15.03
C GLN A 180 -10.54 -16.69 -13.64
N HIS A 181 -9.81 -15.87 -12.89
CA HIS A 181 -9.45 -16.16 -11.50
C HIS A 181 -10.66 -16.34 -10.60
N LYS A 182 -11.67 -15.49 -10.73
CA LYS A 182 -12.91 -15.59 -9.96
C LYS A 182 -13.67 -16.89 -10.28
N GLU A 183 -13.86 -17.19 -11.57
CA GLU A 183 -14.50 -18.43 -12.02
C GLU A 183 -13.73 -19.68 -11.56
N MET A 184 -12.39 -19.63 -11.60
CA MET A 184 -11.55 -20.72 -11.08
C MET A 184 -11.71 -20.91 -9.58
N PHE A 185 -11.80 -19.83 -8.81
CA PHE A 185 -11.98 -19.89 -7.36
C PHE A 185 -13.35 -20.49 -6.99
N GLU A 186 -14.43 -20.02 -7.63
CA GLU A 186 -15.79 -20.56 -7.44
C GLU A 186 -15.85 -22.05 -7.82
N LYS A 187 -15.19 -22.44 -8.91
CA LYS A 187 -15.10 -23.84 -9.33
C LYS A 187 -14.29 -24.69 -8.35
N ALA A 188 -13.19 -24.17 -7.80
CA ALA A 188 -12.37 -24.85 -6.82
C ALA A 188 -13.10 -25.07 -5.49
N GLU A 189 -13.93 -24.12 -5.06
CA GLU A 189 -14.77 -24.25 -3.86
C GLU A 189 -15.84 -25.34 -3.99
N ALA A 190 -16.38 -25.54 -5.19
CA ALA A 190 -17.33 -26.61 -5.50
C ALA A 190 -16.71 -28.01 -5.59
N MET A 191 -15.37 -28.13 -5.56
CA MET A 191 -14.65 -29.41 -5.63
C MET A 191 -14.29 -29.96 -4.25
N SER A 192 -14.15 -31.29 -4.17
CA SER A 192 -13.56 -31.96 -3.02
C SER A 192 -12.08 -31.55 -2.81
N PRO A 193 -11.51 -31.68 -1.61
CA PRO A 193 -10.13 -31.28 -1.32
C PRO A 193 -9.09 -31.93 -2.25
N GLU A 194 -9.29 -33.20 -2.61
CA GLU A 194 -8.41 -33.96 -3.51
C GLU A 194 -8.51 -33.48 -4.95
N GLU A 195 -9.71 -33.20 -5.45
CA GLU A 195 -9.95 -32.66 -6.79
C GLU A 195 -9.46 -31.22 -6.91
N ARG A 196 -9.66 -30.42 -5.85
CA ARG A 196 -9.17 -29.03 -5.76
C ARG A 196 -7.65 -28.96 -5.88
N LYS A 197 -6.93 -29.87 -5.22
CA LYS A 197 -5.47 -29.94 -5.29
C LYS A 197 -4.99 -30.20 -6.71
N LYS A 198 -5.57 -31.20 -7.39
CA LYS A 198 -5.22 -31.56 -8.77
C LYS A 198 -5.56 -30.44 -9.76
N PHE A 199 -6.72 -29.79 -9.56
CA PHE A 199 -7.16 -28.65 -10.37
C PHE A 199 -6.21 -27.46 -10.24
N ILE A 200 -5.78 -27.10 -9.03
CA ILE A 200 -4.82 -26.00 -8.81
C ILE A 200 -3.45 -26.33 -9.43
N GLU A 201 -2.97 -27.56 -9.34
CA GLU A 201 -1.72 -28.00 -9.96
C GLU A 201 -1.76 -27.89 -11.50
N GLU A 202 -2.86 -28.28 -12.13
CA GLU A 202 -3.07 -28.16 -13.58
C GLU A 202 -3.15 -26.69 -14.04
N GLN A 203 -3.84 -25.82 -13.29
CA GLN A 203 -3.93 -24.40 -13.63
C GLN A 203 -2.60 -23.66 -13.43
N MET A 204 -1.85 -23.97 -12.38
CA MET A 204 -0.50 -23.42 -12.16
C MET A 204 0.46 -23.81 -13.29
N ALA A 205 0.30 -24.99 -13.88
CA ALA A 205 1.07 -25.40 -15.06
C ALA A 205 0.73 -24.57 -16.31
N VAL A 206 -0.55 -24.24 -16.53
CA VAL A 206 -1.01 -23.39 -17.64
C VAL A 206 -0.49 -21.96 -17.48
N VAL A 207 -0.59 -21.39 -16.27
CA VAL A 207 -0.07 -20.04 -15.97
C VAL A 207 1.45 -19.98 -16.15
N LYS A 208 2.19 -21.00 -15.67
CA LYS A 208 3.65 -21.09 -15.83
C LYS A 208 4.06 -21.16 -17.31
N LYS A 209 3.27 -21.82 -18.16
CA LYS A 209 3.48 -21.88 -19.61
C LYS A 209 3.26 -20.51 -20.27
N ARG A 210 2.15 -19.83 -19.98
CA ARG A 210 1.85 -18.47 -20.49
C ARG A 210 2.88 -17.42 -20.03
N PHE A 211 3.34 -17.49 -18.77
CA PHE A 211 4.38 -16.59 -18.27
C PHE A 211 5.75 -16.86 -18.90
N GLY A 212 6.07 -18.12 -19.20
CA GLY A 212 7.28 -18.49 -19.94
C GLY A 212 7.31 -17.94 -21.36
N GLU A 213 6.15 -17.91 -22.04
CA GLU A 213 5.98 -17.34 -23.38
C GLU A 213 6.08 -15.81 -23.37
N PHE A 214 5.58 -15.14 -22.32
CA PHE A 214 5.71 -13.69 -22.13
C PHE A 214 7.18 -13.25 -21.92
N LYS A 215 7.97 -14.06 -21.21
CA LYS A 215 9.41 -13.80 -20.99
C LYS A 215 10.25 -13.92 -22.26
N ALA A 216 9.74 -14.60 -23.29
CA ALA A 216 10.41 -14.81 -24.57
C ALA A 216 10.11 -13.72 -25.63
N GLY A 217 9.35 -12.66 -25.28
CA GLY A 217 9.07 -11.56 -26.20
C GLY A 217 8.17 -11.92 -27.39
N ALA A 218 7.44 -13.04 -27.31
CA ALA A 218 6.49 -13.41 -28.34
C ALA A 218 5.25 -12.50 -28.26
N SER A 219 4.91 -11.86 -29.39
CA SER A 219 3.64 -11.13 -29.50
C SER A 219 2.47 -12.12 -29.34
N ILE A 220 1.50 -11.75 -28.51
CA ILE A 220 0.28 -12.53 -28.33
C ILE A 220 -0.48 -12.47 -29.66
N PRO A 221 -0.76 -13.61 -30.34
CA PRO A 221 -1.63 -13.60 -31.50
C PRO A 221 -3.05 -13.23 -31.08
N PRO A 222 -3.80 -12.46 -31.91
CA PRO A 222 -5.17 -12.09 -31.59
C PRO A 222 -6.02 -13.36 -31.51
N SER A 223 -6.63 -13.60 -30.35
CA SER A 223 -7.57 -14.71 -30.17
C SER A 223 -8.86 -14.41 -30.92
N CYS A 224 -9.11 -15.22 -31.94
CA CYS A 224 -10.37 -15.31 -32.66
C CYS A 224 -11.49 -15.83 -31.73
N SER A 225 -12.51 -15.01 -31.48
CA SER A 225 -13.88 -15.48 -31.27
C SER A 225 -14.83 -14.30 -31.40
N GLY A 226 -15.37 -14.13 -32.61
CA GLY A 226 -16.46 -13.20 -32.84
C GLY A 226 -17.72 -13.71 -32.18
N HIS A 227 -18.35 -12.87 -31.36
CA HIS A 227 -19.79 -12.79 -31.14
C HIS A 227 -20.10 -11.30 -30.96
N GLY A 228 -20.84 -10.72 -31.90
CA GLY A 228 -21.31 -9.34 -31.80
C GLY A 228 -22.52 -9.24 -30.88
N HIS A 229 -22.53 -8.23 -29.99
CA HIS A 229 -23.72 -7.47 -29.56
C HIS A 229 -23.31 -6.33 -28.59
N PRO A 230 -24.21 -5.36 -28.29
CA PRO A 230 -24.07 -3.99 -28.76
C PRO A 230 -23.42 -3.04 -27.76
N SER A 231 -22.98 -1.91 -28.33
CA SER A 231 -22.61 -0.66 -27.69
C SER A 231 -23.46 -0.33 -26.45
N ALA A 232 -22.84 -0.43 -25.27
CA ALA A 232 -23.28 0.26 -24.07
C ALA A 232 -22.06 0.99 -23.49
N ARG A 233 -22.18 2.32 -23.49
CA ARG A 233 -21.24 3.28 -22.91
C ARG A 233 -21.11 2.98 -21.41
N VAL A 234 -20.00 2.39 -20.98
CA VAL A 234 -19.69 2.19 -19.55
C VAL A 234 -18.24 2.59 -19.31
N GLU A 235 -18.07 3.42 -18.29
CA GLU A 235 -16.85 4.13 -17.93
C GLU A 235 -15.65 3.22 -17.60
N PRO A 236 -14.41 3.69 -17.80
CA PRO A 236 -13.22 2.87 -17.62
C PRO A 236 -12.84 2.79 -16.13
N SER A 237 -13.30 1.73 -15.45
CA SER A 237 -12.68 1.28 -14.19
C SER A 237 -11.38 0.53 -14.50
N MET A 238 -10.25 1.07 -14.03
CA MET A 238 -8.90 0.54 -14.21
C MET A 238 -8.58 -0.54 -13.16
N GLY A 239 -7.84 -1.56 -13.60
CA GLY A 239 -7.55 -2.78 -12.85
C GLY A 239 -6.54 -2.63 -11.71
N SER A 240 -6.66 -3.59 -10.80
CA SER A 240 -6.03 -3.72 -9.48
C SER A 240 -4.48 -3.68 -9.48
N ALA A 241 -3.90 -2.55 -9.09
CA ALA A 241 -3.56 -2.32 -7.68
C ALA A 241 -4.80 -1.62 -7.08
N MET A 242 -5.16 -1.86 -5.81
CA MET A 242 -6.38 -1.28 -5.20
C MET A 242 -6.68 0.09 -5.82
N SER A 243 -7.82 0.21 -6.51
CA SER A 243 -8.22 1.48 -7.11
C SER A 243 -8.21 2.55 -6.02
N THR A 244 -8.01 3.82 -6.36
CA THR A 244 -8.06 4.91 -5.38
C THR A 244 -9.35 4.86 -4.54
N GLU A 245 -10.44 4.34 -5.12
CA GLU A 245 -11.71 4.08 -4.46
C GLU A 245 -11.69 2.86 -3.51
N GLU A 246 -10.99 1.78 -3.86
CA GLU A 246 -10.75 0.61 -3.00
C GLU A 246 -9.81 0.94 -1.83
N GLN A 247 -8.76 1.74 -2.05
CA GLN A 247 -7.92 2.27 -0.98
C GLN A 247 -8.72 3.18 -0.06
N MET A 248 -9.59 4.04 -0.60
CA MET A 248 -10.49 4.86 0.22
C MET A 248 -11.55 4.04 0.96
N ASN A 249 -12.01 2.92 0.42
CA ASN A 249 -12.90 1.99 1.12
C ASN A 249 -12.17 1.21 2.23
N PHE A 250 -10.88 0.92 2.05
CA PHE A 250 -10.01 0.39 3.09
C PHE A 250 -9.80 1.40 4.24
N PHE A 251 -9.50 2.67 3.95
CA PHE A 251 -9.41 3.70 4.99
C PHE A 251 -10.75 4.01 5.67
N ARG A 252 -11.88 3.90 4.94
CA ARG A 252 -13.23 4.01 5.51
C ARG A 252 -13.66 2.80 6.32
N SER A 253 -13.18 1.59 6.03
CA SER A 253 -13.49 0.40 6.83
C SER A 253 -12.75 0.44 8.17
N LEU A 254 -11.54 0.97 8.21
CA LEU A 254 -10.78 1.23 9.43
C LEU A 254 -11.43 2.27 10.35
N SER A 255 -12.16 3.26 9.80
CA SER A 255 -12.89 4.25 10.60
C SER A 255 -14.28 3.77 11.05
N LYS A 256 -14.89 2.81 10.35
CA LYS A 256 -16.18 2.21 10.72
C LYS A 256 -16.08 1.01 11.65
N ALA A 257 -14.90 0.39 11.80
CA ALA A 257 -14.65 -0.69 12.75
C ALA A 257 -14.56 -0.21 14.23
N LYS A 258 -14.93 1.04 14.53
CA LYS A 258 -14.94 1.64 15.88
C LYS A 258 -16.28 2.31 16.25
N GLN A 259 -17.40 1.74 15.79
CA GLN A 259 -18.69 1.93 16.46
C GLN A 259 -19.10 0.65 17.17
#